data_AF-A0ABC9QJU2-F1
#
_entry.id   AF-A0ABC9QJU2-F1
#
_cell.length_a   1.000
_cell.length_b   1.000
_cell.length_c   1.000
_cell.angle_alpha   90.00
_cell.angle_beta   90.00
_cell.angle_gamma   90.00
#
_symmetry.space_group_name_H-M   'P 1'
#
loop_
_entity.id
_entity.type
_entity.pdbx_description
1 polymer ?
#
loop_
_entity_poly.entity_id
_entity_poly.type
_entity_poly.pdbx_seq_one_letter_code
_entity_poly.pdbx_strand_id
1 'polypeptide(L)'
;IPKKYRTTWSDYKNSGYTRGHTAPNASFSFSKAAQNSVFLMSNITPQIAQINNKIWNEIEQRERNLAFKFQSIEVLNLVLYDKEPQYIKNRIAIPSFYVKIIKTPKFKECYQVPNHEVNDENIKQYQINCDKF
;
A
#
# COMPACT_ATOMS: atom_id res chain seq x y z
N ILE A 1 -16.77 9.41 6.09
CA ILE A 1 -16.75 8.41 7.18
C ILE A 1 -17.38 9.00 8.45
N PRO A 2 -18.40 8.39 9.07
CA PRO A 2 -18.98 8.83 10.35
C PRO A 2 -17.93 8.84 11.48
N LYS A 3 -18.04 9.78 12.44
CA LYS A 3 -17.00 10.02 13.47
C LYS A 3 -16.59 8.76 14.24
N LYS A 4 -17.56 7.91 14.61
CA LYS A 4 -17.33 6.65 15.35
C LYS A 4 -16.51 5.58 14.58
N TYR A 5 -16.35 5.74 13.26
CA TYR A 5 -15.57 4.83 12.41
C TYR A 5 -14.31 5.48 11.86
N ARG A 6 -13.99 6.72 12.28
CA ARG A 6 -12.79 7.41 11.82
C ARG A 6 -11.60 6.95 12.64
N THR A 7 -10.49 6.74 11.95
CA THR A 7 -9.17 6.55 12.53
C THR A 7 -8.41 7.88 12.51
N THR A 8 -7.42 8.00 13.38
CA THR A 8 -6.59 9.18 13.56
C THR A 8 -5.12 8.81 13.59
N TRP A 9 -4.24 9.78 13.36
CA TRP A 9 -2.80 9.54 13.42
C TRP A 9 -2.33 9.07 14.81
N SER A 10 -3.01 9.49 15.89
CA SER A 10 -2.68 9.11 17.26
C SER A 10 -2.92 7.63 17.55
N ASP A 11 -3.79 6.97 16.79
CA ASP A 11 -4.07 5.53 16.94
C ASP A 11 -2.83 4.67 16.58
N TYR A 12 -1.95 5.20 15.72
CA TYR A 12 -0.71 4.53 15.29
C TYR A 12 0.46 4.76 16.25
N LYS A 13 0.36 5.74 17.17
CA LYS A 13 1.44 6.08 18.09
C LYS A 13 1.70 4.94 19.07
N ASN A 14 2.96 4.50 19.13
CA ASN A 14 3.45 3.37 19.92
C ASN A 14 2.78 2.03 19.57
N SER A 15 2.29 1.87 18.34
CA SER A 15 1.66 0.62 17.89
C SER A 15 2.65 -0.41 17.32
N GLY A 16 3.88 0.01 17.00
CA GLY A 16 4.83 -0.78 16.21
C GLY A 16 4.63 -0.67 14.70
N TYR A 17 3.55 -0.03 14.25
CA TYR A 17 3.23 0.14 12.83
C TYR A 17 3.36 1.59 12.37
N THR A 18 3.76 1.75 11.12
CA THR A 18 3.74 3.03 10.41
C THR A 18 2.38 3.27 9.75
N ARG A 19 2.17 4.50 9.28
CA ARG A 19 1.01 4.91 8.48
C ARG A 19 1.31 4.62 7.00
N GLY A 20 1.00 3.41 6.55
CA GLY A 20 1.20 2.97 5.17
C GLY A 20 0.12 3.51 4.25
N HIS A 21 0.51 4.13 3.12
CA HIS A 21 -0.45 4.61 2.13
C HIS A 21 -0.87 3.46 1.21
N THR A 22 -2.15 3.36 0.89
CA THR A 22 -2.63 2.45 -0.18
C THR A 22 -2.47 3.11 -1.55
N ALA A 23 -2.90 4.37 -1.69
CA ALA A 23 -2.60 5.24 -2.83
C ALA A 23 -1.42 6.17 -2.47
N PRO A 24 -0.27 6.09 -3.17
CA PRO A 24 0.96 6.77 -2.74
C PRO A 24 0.99 8.26 -3.06
N ASN A 25 1.43 9.06 -2.10
CA ASN A 25 1.57 10.52 -2.24
C ASN A 25 2.38 10.98 -3.47
N ALA A 26 3.46 10.28 -3.80
CA ALA A 26 4.31 10.66 -4.94
C ALA A 26 3.57 10.61 -6.29
N SER A 27 2.63 9.67 -6.46
CA SER A 27 1.82 9.53 -7.68
C SER A 27 0.77 10.64 -7.85
N PHE A 28 0.50 11.42 -6.79
CA PHE A 28 -0.47 12.54 -6.80
C PHE A 28 0.19 13.91 -6.63
N SER A 29 1.51 14.00 -6.80
CA SER A 29 2.29 15.23 -6.60
C SER A 29 1.98 16.37 -7.58
N PHE A 30 1.21 16.10 -8.64
CA PHE A 30 0.74 17.09 -9.60
C PHE A 30 -0.29 18.08 -9.02
N SER A 31 -0.91 17.79 -7.87
CA SER A 31 -1.90 18.67 -7.25
C SER A 31 -1.86 18.57 -5.73
N LYS A 32 -1.79 19.73 -5.07
CA LYS A 32 -1.83 19.79 -3.60
C LYS A 32 -3.12 19.21 -3.03
N ALA A 33 -4.26 19.43 -3.71
CA ALA A 33 -5.54 18.88 -3.31
C ALA A 33 -5.54 17.33 -3.42
N ALA A 34 -4.91 16.79 -4.47
CA ALA A 34 -4.78 15.35 -4.65
C ALA A 34 -3.86 14.73 -3.58
N GLN A 35 -2.72 15.35 -3.29
CA GLN A 35 -1.85 14.94 -2.18
C GLN A 35 -2.59 14.96 -0.84
N ASN A 36 -3.27 16.06 -0.50
CA ASN A 36 -4.03 16.16 0.74
C ASN A 36 -5.10 15.04 0.86
N SER A 37 -5.67 14.61 -0.27
CA SER A 37 -6.67 13.53 -0.29
C SER A 37 -6.06 12.17 0.05
N VAL A 38 -4.83 11.87 -0.38
CA VAL A 38 -4.19 10.59 -0.03
C VAL A 38 -3.67 10.53 1.41
N PHE A 39 -3.51 11.67 2.08
CA PHE A 39 -3.21 11.72 3.52
C PHE A 39 -4.44 11.49 4.41
N LEU A 40 -5.64 11.38 3.84
CA LEU A 40 -6.83 11.00 4.60
C LEU A 40 -6.63 9.60 5.19
N MET A 41 -7.02 9.43 6.46
CA MET A 41 -6.85 8.16 7.17
C MET A 41 -7.63 6.97 6.56
N SER A 42 -8.57 7.23 5.65
CA SER A 42 -9.24 6.21 4.84
C SER A 42 -8.33 5.52 3.82
N ASN A 43 -7.17 6.12 3.52
CA ASN A 43 -6.14 5.59 2.62
C ASN A 43 -4.95 4.99 3.40
N ILE A 44 -5.03 4.94 4.74
CA ILE A 44 -3.91 4.59 5.60
C ILE A 44 -4.17 3.27 6.33
N THR A 45 -3.20 2.35 6.29
CA THR A 45 -3.24 1.06 7.00
C THR A 45 -2.01 0.87 7.89
N PRO A 46 -2.09 0.05 8.95
CA PRO A 46 -0.92 -0.34 9.73
C PRO A 46 0.08 -1.11 8.88
N GLN A 47 1.26 -0.54 8.63
CA GLN A 47 2.28 -1.17 7.79
C GLN A 47 3.62 -1.25 8.53
N ILE A 48 4.28 -2.41 8.46
CA ILE A 48 5.62 -2.61 9.01
C ILE A 48 6.60 -1.64 8.34
N ALA A 49 7.47 -1.02 9.14
CA ALA A 49 8.36 0.05 8.68
C ALA A 49 9.30 -0.41 7.57
N GLN A 50 9.87 -1.62 7.68
CA GLN A 50 10.72 -2.22 6.64
C GLN A 50 9.95 -2.35 5.31
N ILE A 51 8.72 -2.86 5.37
CA ILE A 51 7.88 -3.06 4.19
C ILE A 51 7.48 -1.72 3.57
N ASN A 52 7.00 -0.77 4.36
CA ASN A 52 6.56 0.54 3.88
C ASN A 52 7.71 1.33 3.24
N ASN A 53 8.84 1.46 3.95
CA ASN A 53 9.93 2.37 3.54
C ASN A 53 10.81 1.79 2.43
N LYS A 54 10.85 0.46 2.28
CA LYS A 54 11.72 -0.22 1.34
C LYS A 54 10.91 -0.89 0.23
N ILE A 55 10.49 -2.13 0.43
CA ILE A 55 9.90 -2.99 -0.61
C ILE A 55 8.69 -2.32 -1.27
N TRP A 56 7.72 -1.84 -0.47
CA TRP A 56 6.52 -1.23 -0.99
C TRP A 56 6.80 0.09 -1.72
N ASN A 57 7.67 0.94 -1.16
CA ASN A 57 8.12 2.17 -1.81
C ASN A 57 8.85 1.92 -3.14
N GLU A 58 9.65 0.84 -3.25
CA GLU A 58 10.30 0.46 -4.51
C GLU A 58 9.27 0.02 -5.57
N ILE A 59 8.25 -0.75 -5.17
CA ILE A 59 7.13 -1.13 -6.04
C ILE A 59 6.33 0.12 -6.47
N GLU A 60 6.11 1.09 -5.59
CA GLU A 60 5.49 2.36 -5.94
C GLU A 60 6.38 3.21 -6.87
N GLN A 61 7.70 3.16 -6.74
CA GLN A 61 8.59 3.79 -7.71
C GLN A 61 8.52 3.08 -9.07
N ARG A 62 8.40 1.75 -9.06
CA ARG A 62 8.23 0.92 -10.27
C ARG A 62 6.96 1.29 -11.03
N GLU A 63 5.82 1.48 -10.34
CA GLU A 63 4.57 1.91 -10.99
C GLU A 63 4.74 3.27 -11.68
N ARG A 64 5.41 4.24 -11.03
CA ARG A 64 5.64 5.57 -11.61
C ARG A 64 6.54 5.49 -12.84
N ASN A 65 7.60 4.68 -12.78
CA ASN A 65 8.49 4.45 -13.92
C ASN A 65 7.74 3.81 -15.10
N LEU A 66 6.81 2.90 -14.81
CA LEU A 66 5.93 2.31 -15.82
C LEU A 66 4.95 3.31 -16.42
N ALA A 67 4.38 4.21 -15.60
CA ALA A 67 3.54 5.31 -16.09
C ALA A 67 4.30 6.22 -17.06
N PHE A 68 5.55 6.58 -16.74
CA PHE A 68 6.41 7.34 -17.66
C PHE A 68 6.68 6.59 -18.96
N LYS A 69 6.95 5.28 -18.89
CA LYS A 69 7.24 4.44 -20.07
C LYS A 69 6.02 4.23 -20.97
N PHE A 70 4.87 3.93 -20.38
CA PHE A 70 3.66 3.55 -21.11
C PHE A 70 2.68 4.71 -21.32
N GLN A 71 3.00 5.91 -20.83
CA GLN A 71 2.17 7.13 -20.81
C GLN A 71 0.92 7.03 -19.94
N SER A 72 0.32 5.84 -19.81
CA SER A 72 -0.81 5.57 -18.93
C SER A 72 -0.73 4.14 -18.42
N ILE A 73 -1.05 3.98 -17.14
CA ILE A 73 -1.20 2.68 -16.47
C ILE A 73 -2.43 2.72 -15.56
N GLU A 74 -3.00 1.56 -15.30
CA GLU A 74 -3.98 1.36 -14.24
C GLU A 74 -3.31 0.62 -13.08
N VAL A 75 -3.55 1.08 -11.85
CA VAL A 75 -3.02 0.45 -10.64
C VAL A 75 -4.18 0.10 -9.71
N LEU A 76 -4.27 -1.17 -9.33
CA LEU A 76 -5.16 -1.64 -8.28
C LEU A 76 -4.31 -2.06 -7.07
N ASN A 77 -4.62 -1.49 -5.90
CA ASN A 77 -4.01 -1.86 -4.63
C ASN A 77 -5.05 -2.62 -3.80
N LEU A 78 -4.71 -3.84 -3.37
CA LEU A 78 -5.52 -4.62 -2.45
C LEU A 78 -4.80 -4.77 -1.12
N VAL A 79 -5.58 -4.73 -0.04
CA VAL A 79 -5.10 -4.94 1.32
C VAL A 79 -5.81 -6.18 1.85
N LEU A 80 -5.04 -7.23 2.11
CA LEU A 80 -5.56 -8.53 2.51
C LEU A 80 -5.43 -8.69 4.03
N TYR A 81 -6.47 -9.21 4.66
CA TYR A 81 -6.55 -9.45 6.09
C TYR A 81 -6.81 -10.94 6.35
N ASP A 82 -6.20 -11.48 7.40
CA ASP A 82 -6.57 -12.79 7.91
C ASP A 82 -8.03 -12.81 8.39
N LYS A 83 -8.61 -14.02 8.47
CA LYS A 83 -9.96 -14.22 9.01
C LYS A 83 -10.11 -13.67 10.42
N GLU A 84 -9.04 -13.77 11.22
CA GLU A 84 -8.95 -13.25 12.58
C GLU A 84 -7.72 -12.33 12.69
N PRO A 85 -7.82 -11.07 12.23
CA PRO A 85 -6.67 -10.18 12.20
C PRO A 85 -6.34 -9.66 13.60
N GLN A 86 -5.08 -9.31 13.81
CA GLN A 86 -4.69 -8.50 14.96
C GLN A 86 -5.13 -7.04 14.77
N TYR A 87 -5.16 -6.27 15.86
CA TYR A 87 -5.60 -4.89 15.85
C TYR A 87 -4.63 -3.98 16.60
N ILE A 88 -4.43 -2.78 16.09
CA ILE A 88 -3.89 -1.67 16.88
C ILE A 88 -5.02 -0.96 17.63
N LYS A 89 -4.72 0.20 18.26
CA LYS A 89 -5.72 1.05 18.93
C LYS A 89 -6.88 1.38 17.99
N ASN A 90 -8.04 1.70 18.56
CA ASN A 90 -9.25 2.03 17.81
C ASN A 90 -9.73 0.91 16.86
N ARG A 91 -9.38 -0.36 17.18
CA ARG A 91 -9.78 -1.56 16.44
C ARG A 91 -9.42 -1.50 14.95
N ILE A 92 -8.30 -0.86 14.62
CA ILE A 92 -7.78 -0.83 13.25
C ILE A 92 -7.10 -2.17 12.98
N ALA A 93 -7.66 -2.95 12.06
CA ALA A 93 -7.12 -4.24 11.69
C ALA A 93 -5.74 -4.08 11.05
N ILE A 94 -4.83 -5.00 11.38
CA ILE A 94 -3.51 -5.10 10.78
C ILE A 94 -3.62 -6.01 9.55
N PRO A 95 -3.29 -5.52 8.34
CA PRO A 95 -3.24 -6.35 7.14
C PRO A 95 -2.18 -7.43 7.24
N SER A 96 -2.41 -8.56 6.57
CA SER A 96 -1.46 -9.68 6.47
C SER A 96 -0.61 -9.55 5.20
N PHE A 97 -1.20 -9.06 4.10
CA PHE A 97 -0.52 -8.82 2.84
C PHE A 97 -1.01 -7.56 2.13
N TYR A 98 -0.14 -7.00 1.29
CA TYR A 98 -0.44 -5.98 0.31
C TYR A 98 -0.28 -6.56 -1.09
N VAL A 99 -1.22 -6.30 -1.98
CA VAL A 99 -1.15 -6.69 -3.38
C VAL A 99 -1.21 -5.45 -4.25
N LYS A 100 -0.33 -5.36 -5.24
CA LYS A 100 -0.40 -4.32 -6.28
C LYS A 100 -0.48 -4.98 -7.64
N ILE A 101 -1.44 -4.53 -8.44
CA ILE A 101 -1.63 -4.95 -9.83
C ILE A 101 -1.44 -3.71 -10.69
N ILE A 102 -0.43 -3.73 -11.55
CA ILE A 102 -0.11 -2.66 -12.50
C ILE A 102 -0.41 -3.18 -13.89
N LYS A 103 -1.26 -2.49 -14.66
CA LYS A 103 -1.67 -2.97 -15.98
C LYS A 103 -1.82 -1.88 -17.04
N THR A 104 -1.68 -2.31 -18.29
CA THR A 104 -2.10 -1.63 -19.52
C THR A 104 -2.82 -2.67 -20.39
N PRO A 105 -3.40 -2.32 -21.55
CA PRO A 105 -4.02 -3.32 -22.43
C PRO A 105 -3.08 -4.43 -22.91
N LYS A 106 -1.76 -4.23 -22.88
CA LYS A 106 -0.75 -5.19 -23.38
C LYS A 106 0.26 -5.63 -22.31
N PHE A 107 0.10 -5.22 -21.07
CA PHE A 107 1.07 -5.46 -20.00
C PHE A 107 0.36 -5.64 -18.65
N LYS A 108 0.83 -6.59 -17.83
CA LYS A 108 0.38 -6.80 -16.46
C LYS A 108 1.59 -7.20 -15.60
N GLU A 109 1.75 -6.58 -14.45
CA GLU A 109 2.80 -6.88 -13.46
C GLU A 109 2.17 -6.81 -12.07
N CYS A 110 2.36 -7.86 -11.26
CA CYS A 110 1.70 -7.99 -9.97
C CYS A 110 2.67 -8.37 -8.86
N TYR A 111 2.41 -7.83 -7.68
CA TYR A 111 3.21 -8.05 -6.48
C TYR A 111 2.31 -8.45 -5.32
N GLN A 112 2.78 -9.36 -4.47
CA GLN A 112 2.19 -9.66 -3.17
C GLN A 112 3.27 -9.63 -2.09
N VAL A 113 3.16 -8.68 -1.16
CA VAL A 113 4.16 -8.42 -0.12
C VAL A 113 3.55 -8.69 1.25
N PRO A 114 4.19 -9.49 2.12
CA PRO A 114 3.71 -9.69 3.49
C PRO A 114 3.86 -8.43 4.34
N ASN A 115 3.05 -8.29 5.39
CA ASN A 115 3.15 -7.21 6.37
C ASN A 115 3.90 -7.66 7.65
N HIS A 116 5.07 -8.27 7.48
CA HIS A 116 6.01 -8.63 8.54
C HIS A 116 7.44 -8.39 8.07
N GLU A 117 8.42 -8.41 8.97
CA GLU A 117 9.83 -8.25 8.60
C GLU A 117 10.31 -9.44 7.76
N VAL A 118 11.10 -9.15 6.73
CA VAL A 118 11.61 -10.12 5.76
C VAL A 118 13.11 -9.97 5.58
N ASN A 119 13.76 -11.06 5.18
CA ASN A 119 15.22 -11.10 5.00
C ASN A 119 15.67 -10.57 3.63
N ASP A 120 14.88 -10.80 2.58
CA ASP A 120 15.19 -10.35 1.21
C ASP A 120 14.26 -9.19 0.83
N GLU A 121 14.87 -8.03 0.56
CA GLU A 121 14.15 -6.80 0.20
C GLU A 121 14.00 -6.64 -1.32
N ASN A 122 14.48 -7.59 -2.12
CA ASN A 122 14.36 -7.55 -3.58
C ASN A 122 12.91 -7.76 -4.03
N ILE A 123 12.32 -6.74 -4.67
CA ILE A 123 10.92 -6.77 -5.11
C ILE A 123 10.59 -7.93 -6.05
N LYS A 124 11.58 -8.50 -6.76
CA LYS A 124 11.38 -9.63 -7.66
C LYS A 124 10.88 -10.89 -6.95
N GLN A 125 11.26 -11.09 -5.68
CA GLN A 125 10.77 -12.24 -4.89
C GLN A 125 9.26 -12.19 -4.63
N TYR A 126 8.71 -10.98 -4.65
CA TYR A 126 7.30 -10.72 -4.36
C TYR A 126 6.46 -10.63 -5.63
N GLN A 127 7.05 -10.82 -6.82
CA GLN A 127 6.29 -10.89 -8.06
C GLN A 127 5.46 -12.17 -8.09
N ILE A 128 4.20 -12.04 -8.49
CA ILE A 128 3.26 -13.15 -8.58
C ILE A 128 2.58 -13.18 -9.95
N ASN A 129 2.03 -14.34 -10.31
CA ASN A 129 1.11 -14.41 -11.43
C ASN A 129 -0.14 -13.58 -11.12
N CYS A 130 -0.43 -12.64 -12.01
CA CYS A 130 -1.55 -11.74 -11.94
C CYS A 130 -2.94 -12.38 -12.09
N ASP A 131 -3.03 -13.63 -12.54
CA ASP A 131 -4.30 -14.36 -12.76
C ASP A 131 -4.88 -14.92 -11.46
N LYS A 132 -4.17 -14.75 -10.34
CA LYS A 132 -4.67 -15.05 -9.00
C LYS A 132 -5.74 -14.06 -8.51
N PHE A 133 -5.98 -12.96 -9.24
CA PHE A 133 -6.88 -11.85 -8.88
C PHE A 133 -7.65 -11.29 -10.08
#